data_AF-A0A1Q6R9X1-F1
#
_entry.id   AF-A0A1Q6R9X1-F1
#
_cell.length_a   1.000
_cell.length_b   1.000
_cell.length_c   1.000
_cell.angle_alpha   90.00
_cell.angle_beta   90.00
_cell.angle_gamma   90.00
#
_symmetry.space_group_name_H-M   'P 1'
#
loop_
_entity.id
_entity.type
_entity.pdbx_description
1 polymer ?
#
loop_
_entity_poly.entity_id
_entity_poly.type
_entity_poly.pdbx_seq_one_letter_code
_entity_poly.pdbx_strand_id
1 'polypeptide(L)'
;MKKIAILRCLKTSASCAGAGCLRAFYEKDKAFAQYGDEELRLMAMWTCNGCGDSMLENQEGIRKKIERMKALELDALHISHCTHKKDDNGEKHLCPKIKEIIDELQKAGITIVDGTH
;
A
#
# COMPACT_ATOMS: atom_id res chain seq x y z
N MET A 1 19.21 -6.81 1.43
CA MET A 1 18.30 -5.70 1.81
C MET A 1 17.16 -5.60 0.81
N LYS A 2 15.92 -5.86 1.23
CA LYS A 2 14.70 -5.68 0.44
C LYS A 2 14.13 -4.26 0.57
N LYS A 3 13.85 -3.63 -0.57
CA LYS A 3 13.20 -2.32 -0.68
C LYS A 3 11.68 -2.48 -0.64
N ILE A 4 11.07 -2.02 0.45
CA ILE A 4 9.63 -2.19 0.69
C ILE A 4 8.92 -0.84 0.63
N ALA A 5 7.72 -0.82 0.05
CA ALA A 5 6.79 0.29 0.25
C ALA A 5 5.45 -0.20 0.81
N ILE A 6 4.70 0.71 1.45
CA ILE A 6 3.37 0.44 2.01
C ILE A 6 2.35 1.38 1.35
N LEU A 7 1.32 0.81 0.74
CA LEU A 7 0.18 1.54 0.19
C LEU A 7 -1.04 1.42 1.11
N ARG A 8 -1.67 2.56 1.39
CA ARG A 8 -2.86 2.71 2.23
C ARG A 8 -4.02 3.39 1.48
N CYS A 9 -5.23 3.22 2.00
CA CYS A 9 -6.39 3.98 1.56
C CYS A 9 -6.33 5.42 2.09
N LEU A 10 -6.43 6.41 1.20
CA LEU A 10 -6.45 7.83 1.58
C LEU A 10 -7.64 8.18 2.50
N LYS A 11 -8.82 7.65 2.20
CA LYS A 11 -10.02 7.88 3.03
C LYS A 11 -9.79 7.43 4.48
N THR A 12 -9.16 6.27 4.69
CA THR A 12 -8.85 5.79 6.04
C THR A 12 -7.68 6.55 6.67
N SER A 13 -6.72 7.05 5.89
CA SER A 13 -5.60 7.82 6.47
C SER A 13 -6.02 9.15 7.09
N ALA A 14 -7.21 9.67 6.77
CA ALA A 14 -7.74 10.87 7.42
C ALA A 14 -7.89 10.71 8.95
N SER A 15 -8.11 9.49 9.44
CA SER A 15 -8.19 9.16 10.88
C SER A 15 -7.12 8.16 11.34
N CYS A 16 -6.27 7.68 10.42
CA CYS A 16 -5.26 6.67 10.71
C CYS A 16 -3.84 7.21 10.47
N ALA A 17 -3.08 7.36 11.56
CA ALA A 17 -1.67 7.76 11.51
C ALA A 17 -0.76 6.72 10.82
N GLY A 18 -1.19 5.45 10.74
CA GLY A 18 -0.38 4.36 10.18
C GLY A 18 0.54 3.67 11.17
N ALA A 19 0.40 3.95 12.47
CA ALA A 19 1.22 3.38 13.53
C ALA A 19 1.27 1.84 13.49
N GLY A 20 0.12 1.18 13.31
CA GLY A 20 0.07 -0.29 13.21
C GLY A 20 0.87 -0.85 12.04
N CYS A 21 0.80 -0.21 10.86
CA CYS A 21 1.55 -0.66 9.69
C CYS A 21 3.07 -0.48 9.88
N LEU A 22 3.49 0.65 10.46
CA LEU A 22 4.92 0.91 10.72
C LEU A 22 5.45 0.02 11.83
N ARG A 23 4.68 -0.18 12.91
CA ARG A 23 5.04 -1.11 13.98
C ARG A 23 5.28 -2.50 13.43
N ALA A 24 4.36 -3.03 12.63
CA ALA A 24 4.51 -4.36 12.03
C ALA A 24 5.73 -4.46 11.09
N PHE A 25 6.03 -3.38 10.35
CA PHE A 25 7.23 -3.31 9.52
C PHE A 25 8.52 -3.36 10.36
N TYR A 26 8.63 -2.53 11.41
CA TYR A 26 9.85 -2.42 12.22
C TYR A 26 10.05 -3.60 13.17
N GLU A 27 8.97 -4.17 13.71
CA GLU A 27 9.00 -5.40 14.51
C GLU A 27 9.14 -6.65 13.64
N LYS A 28 9.01 -6.51 12.31
CA LYS A 28 9.05 -7.58 11.31
C LYS A 28 8.08 -8.72 11.64
N ASP A 29 6.86 -8.37 12.07
CA ASP A 29 5.82 -9.32 12.45
C ASP A 29 4.70 -9.38 11.38
N LYS A 30 3.67 -10.22 11.62
CA LYS A 30 2.48 -10.32 10.76
C LYS A 30 2.84 -10.59 9.30
N ALA A 31 2.41 -9.74 8.37
CA ALA A 31 2.71 -9.90 6.95
C ALA A 31 4.21 -9.76 6.67
N PHE A 32 4.99 -9.06 7.50
CA PHE A 32 6.43 -8.90 7.31
C PHE A 32 7.25 -10.07 7.85
N ALA A 33 6.66 -10.96 8.65
CA ALA A 33 7.34 -12.16 9.16
C ALA A 33 7.85 -13.08 8.05
N GLN A 34 7.22 -13.03 6.86
CA GLN A 34 7.63 -13.80 5.68
C GLN A 34 9.07 -13.51 5.22
N TYR A 35 9.64 -12.37 5.61
CA TYR A 35 10.99 -11.98 5.23
C TYR A 35 12.08 -12.57 6.13
N GLY A 36 11.72 -13.17 7.29
CA GLY A 36 12.69 -13.78 8.20
C GLY A 36 13.83 -12.84 8.58
N ASP A 37 15.07 -13.27 8.39
CA ASP A 37 16.25 -12.46 8.74
C ASP A 37 16.63 -11.42 7.68
N GLU A 38 15.96 -11.38 6.52
CA GLU A 38 16.27 -10.42 5.45
C GLU A 38 16.12 -8.97 5.93
N GLU A 39 17.14 -8.15 5.68
CA GLU A 39 17.12 -6.74 6.05
C GLU A 39 16.08 -6.00 5.20
N LEU A 40 15.19 -5.23 5.84
CA LEU A 40 14.16 -4.46 5.16
C LEU A 40 14.45 -2.97 5.21
N ARG A 41 14.21 -2.27 4.10
CA ARG A 41 14.25 -0.81 4.04
C ARG A 41 12.91 -0.25 3.59
N LEU A 42 12.29 0.58 4.42
CA LEU A 42 11.08 1.30 4.05
C LEU A 42 11.43 2.45 3.12
N MET A 43 11.03 2.31 1.86
CA MET A 43 11.28 3.31 0.82
C MET A 43 10.18 4.35 0.76
N ALA A 44 8.93 3.95 1.02
CA ALA A 44 7.78 4.85 1.02
C ALA A 44 6.61 4.28 1.82
N MET A 45 5.84 5.16 2.44
CA MET A 45 4.50 4.87 2.94
C MET A 45 3.56 5.93 2.38
N TRP A 46 2.58 5.50 1.59
CA TRP A 46 1.81 6.41 0.75
C TRP A 46 0.36 5.97 0.61
N THR A 47 -0.43 6.81 -0.05
CA THR A 47 -1.86 6.59 -0.25
C THR A 47 -2.24 6.71 -1.71
N CYS A 48 -3.37 6.10 -2.08
CA CYS A 48 -4.09 6.48 -3.30
C CYS A 48 -4.50 7.97 -3.27
N ASN A 49 -5.14 8.44 -4.36
CA ASN A 49 -5.65 9.81 -4.45
C ASN A 49 -7.14 9.95 -4.07
N GLY A 50 -7.68 8.92 -3.41
CA GLY A 50 -9.04 8.93 -2.86
C GLY A 50 -10.12 8.41 -3.79
N CYS A 51 -11.33 8.36 -3.25
CA CYS A 51 -12.55 8.00 -3.98
C CYS A 51 -13.74 8.68 -3.28
N GLY A 52 -14.82 8.96 -4.04
CA GLY A 52 -15.95 9.73 -3.54
C GLY A 52 -15.50 11.06 -2.93
N ASP A 53 -15.99 11.39 -1.75
CA ASP A 53 -15.69 12.66 -1.08
C ASP A 53 -14.25 12.78 -0.56
N SER A 54 -13.46 11.70 -0.60
CA SER A 54 -12.07 11.73 -0.15
C SER A 54 -11.08 12.04 -1.28
N MET A 55 -11.55 12.39 -2.48
CA MET A 55 -10.68 12.68 -3.62
C MET A 55 -9.85 13.94 -3.37
N LEU A 56 -8.54 13.86 -3.61
CA LEU A 56 -7.68 15.05 -3.66
C LEU A 56 -7.97 15.89 -4.90
N GLU A 57 -7.71 17.19 -4.84
CA GLU A 57 -7.86 18.08 -6.02
C GLU A 57 -6.98 17.62 -7.19
N ASN A 58 -5.73 17.26 -6.91
CA ASN A 58 -4.78 16.80 -7.93
C ASN A 58 -4.87 15.27 -8.16
N GLN A 59 -5.85 14.82 -8.94
CA GLN A 59 -5.99 13.40 -9.27
C GLN A 59 -4.82 12.87 -10.11
N GLU A 60 -4.28 13.65 -11.04
CA GLU A 60 -3.11 13.28 -11.86
C GLU A 60 -1.83 13.04 -11.03
N GLY A 61 -1.77 13.57 -9.81
CA GLY A 61 -0.69 13.32 -8.86
C GLY A 61 -0.45 11.83 -8.56
N ILE A 62 -1.45 10.96 -8.79
CA ILE A 62 -1.28 9.51 -8.60
C ILE A 62 -0.24 8.93 -9.58
N ARG A 63 -0.16 9.47 -10.80
CA ARG A 63 0.80 9.04 -11.81
C ARG A 63 2.22 9.30 -11.35
N LYS A 64 2.49 10.49 -10.80
CA LYS A 64 3.79 10.83 -10.22
C LYS A 64 4.19 9.88 -9.08
N LYS A 65 3.24 9.49 -8.23
CA LYS A 65 3.49 8.53 -7.14
C LYS A 65 3.83 7.14 -7.69
N ILE A 66 3.07 6.64 -8.66
CA ILE A 66 3.30 5.35 -9.31
C ILE A 66 4.67 5.32 -9.99
N GLU A 67 5.01 6.32 -10.79
CA GLU A 67 6.32 6.40 -11.46
C GLU A 67 7.46 6.50 -10.45
N ARG A 68 7.26 7.21 -9.34
CA ARG A 68 8.25 7.24 -8.27
C ARG A 68 8.45 5.86 -7.64
N MET A 69 7.39 5.06 -7.46
CA MET A 69 7.52 3.70 -6.93
C MET A 69 8.29 2.79 -7.89
N LYS A 70 8.04 2.88 -9.20
CA LYS A 70 8.82 2.16 -10.22
C LYS A 70 10.30 2.56 -10.17
N ALA A 71 10.59 3.86 -10.12
CA ALA A 71 11.95 4.39 -10.06
C ALA A 71 12.71 4.10 -8.75
N LEU A 72 12.01 3.73 -7.67
CA LEU A 72 12.63 3.27 -6.43
C LEU A 72 13.10 1.82 -6.52
N GLU A 73 12.69 1.08 -7.56
CA GLU A 73 12.98 -0.34 -7.78
C GLU A 73 12.58 -1.17 -6.56
N LEU A 74 11.32 -1.04 -6.15
CA LEU A 74 10.79 -1.77 -4.99
C LEU A 74 10.82 -3.27 -5.25
N ASP A 75 11.28 -4.04 -4.26
CA ASP A 75 11.14 -5.49 -4.27
C ASP A 75 9.69 -5.90 -4.02
N ALA A 76 9.03 -5.22 -3.08
CA ALA A 76 7.64 -5.49 -2.74
C ALA A 76 6.87 -4.23 -2.32
N LEU A 77 5.59 -4.21 -2.69
CA LEU A 77 4.58 -3.28 -2.20
C LEU A 77 3.60 -4.05 -1.30
N HIS A 78 3.59 -3.69 -0.02
CA HIS A 78 2.54 -4.12 0.89
C HIS A 78 1.29 -3.25 0.76
N ILE A 79 0.13 -3.86 0.56
CA ILE A 79 -1.15 -3.18 0.67
C ILE A 79 -1.74 -3.40 2.06
N SER A 80 -2.01 -2.31 2.78
CA SER A 80 -2.56 -2.41 4.15
C SER A 80 -4.03 -2.82 4.15
N HIS A 81 -4.53 -3.45 5.21
CA HIS A 81 -5.92 -3.92 5.29
C HIS A 81 -6.99 -2.88 4.96
N CYS A 82 -6.71 -1.59 5.16
CA CYS A 82 -7.63 -0.51 4.81
C CYS A 82 -7.88 -0.35 3.30
N THR A 83 -7.09 -1.00 2.43
CA THR A 83 -7.31 -1.08 0.97
C THR A 83 -8.45 -2.03 0.60
N HIS A 84 -8.84 -2.92 1.52
CA HIS A 84 -10.03 -3.75 1.40
C HIS A 84 -11.23 -3.05 2.03
N LYS A 85 -12.38 -3.11 1.37
CA LYS A 85 -13.66 -2.54 1.83
C LYS A 85 -14.70 -3.64 1.89
N LYS A 86 -15.59 -3.56 2.88
CA LYS A 86 -16.75 -4.43 2.94
C LYS A 86 -17.84 -3.90 2.01
N ASP A 87 -18.48 -4.78 1.25
CA ASP A 87 -19.73 -4.45 0.56
C ASP A 87 -20.93 -4.49 1.53
N ASP A 88 -22.14 -4.30 0.99
CA ASP A 88 -23.39 -4.30 1.75
C ASP A 88 -23.68 -5.66 2.41
N ASN A 89 -23.11 -6.76 1.89
CA ASN A 89 -23.22 -8.10 2.46
C ASN A 89 -22.12 -8.38 3.51
N GLY A 90 -21.21 -7.43 3.73
CA GLY A 90 -20.09 -7.57 4.67
C GLY A 90 -18.86 -8.29 4.11
N GLU A 91 -18.87 -8.66 2.83
CA GLU A 91 -17.76 -9.33 2.15
C GLU A 91 -16.64 -8.35 1.85
N LYS A 92 -15.39 -8.74 2.13
CA LYS A 92 -14.22 -7.88 1.89
C LYS A 92 -13.75 -7.99 0.45
N HIS A 93 -13.71 -6.85 -0.23
CA HIS A 93 -13.21 -6.71 -1.60
C HIS A 93 -12.06 -5.71 -1.66
N LEU A 94 -11.09 -5.95 -2.54
CA LEU A 94 -10.05 -4.97 -2.82
C LEU A 94 -10.67 -3.74 -3.48
N CYS A 95 -10.33 -2.54 -3.00
CA CYS A 95 -10.79 -1.30 -3.60
C CYS A 95 -10.37 -1.21 -5.09
N PRO A 96 -11.29 -0.92 -6.02
CA PRO A 96 -10.97 -0.85 -7.45
C PRO A 96 -9.85 0.15 -7.78
N LYS A 97 -9.81 1.30 -7.07
CA LYS A 97 -8.73 2.29 -7.24
C LYS A 97 -7.37 1.81 -6.76
N ILE A 98 -7.34 0.96 -5.74
CA ILE A 98 -6.09 0.31 -5.32
C ILE A 98 -5.71 -0.77 -6.34
N LYS A 99 -6.70 -1.53 -6.85
CA LYS A 99 -6.48 -2.54 -7.88
C LYS A 99 -5.79 -1.97 -9.13
N GLU A 100 -6.29 -0.85 -9.65
CA GLU A 100 -5.67 -0.14 -10.79
C GLU A 100 -4.18 0.17 -10.54
N ILE A 101 -3.83 0.63 -9.34
CA ILE A 101 -2.45 0.96 -8.95
C ILE A 101 -1.58 -0.30 -8.87
N ILE A 102 -2.04 -1.35 -8.19
CA ILE A 102 -1.23 -2.55 -8.00
C ILE A 102 -1.06 -3.34 -9.30
N ASP A 103 -2.06 -3.36 -10.17
CA ASP A 103 -1.97 -4.05 -11.46
C ASP A 103 -0.85 -3.41 -12.33
N GLU A 104 -0.69 -2.09 -12.24
CA GLU A 104 0.37 -1.37 -12.95
C GLU A 104 1.75 -1.61 -12.35
N LEU A 105 1.88 -1.57 -11.02
CA LEU A 105 3.15 -1.82 -10.34
C LEU A 105 3.58 -3.29 -10.47
N GLN A 106 2.64 -4.23 -10.46
CA GLN A 106 2.89 -5.64 -10.71
C GLN A 106 3.38 -5.89 -12.14
N LYS A 107 2.81 -5.20 -13.15
CA LYS A 107 3.33 -5.23 -14.53
C LYS A 107 4.76 -4.69 -14.64
N ALA A 108 5.16 -3.80 -13.74
CA ALA A 108 6.52 -3.31 -13.64
C ALA A 108 7.47 -4.24 -12.84
N GLY A 109 7.01 -5.44 -12.47
CA GLY A 109 7.82 -6.46 -11.77
C GLY A 109 7.86 -6.32 -10.26
N ILE A 110 7.07 -5.43 -9.65
CA ILE A 110 7.02 -5.26 -8.19
C ILE A 110 6.11 -6.33 -7.58
N THR A 111 6.60 -7.04 -6.58
CA THR A 111 5.80 -8.04 -5.86
C THR A 111 4.71 -7.36 -5.04
N ILE A 112 3.46 -7.80 -5.18
CA ILE A 112 2.35 -7.29 -4.36
C ILE A 112 2.12 -8.25 -3.20
N VAL A 113 2.14 -7.72 -1.98
CA VAL A 113 1.88 -8.47 -0.75
C VAL A 113 0.63 -7.92 -0.08
N ASP A 114 -0.34 -8.80 0.19
CA ASP A 114 -1.55 -8.42 0.92
C ASP A 114 -1.30 -8.44 2.43
N GLY A 115 -1.55 -7.30 3.07
CA GLY A 115 -1.52 -7.14 4.51
C GLY A 115 -0.35 -6.33 5.05
N THR A 116 -0.57 -5.82 6.26
CA THR A 116 0.49 -5.27 7.11
C THR A 116 0.39 -5.85 8.52
N HIS A 117 -0.66 -5.51 9.27
CA HIS A 117 -0.82 -5.81 10.70
C HIS A 117 -2.15 -6.48 11.05
#